data_AF-A0A7W1ZSY5-F1
#
_entry.id   AF-A0A7W1ZSY5-F1
#
_cell.length_a   1.000
_cell.length_b   1.000
_cell.length_c   1.000
_cell.angle_alpha   90.00
_cell.angle_beta   90.00
_cell.angle_gamma   90.00
#
_symmetry.space_group_name_H-M   'P 1'
#
loop_
_entity.id
_entity.type
_entity.pdbx_description
1 polymer ?
#
loop_
_entity_poly.entity_id
_entity_poly.type
_entity_poly.pdbx_seq_one_letter_code
_entity_poly.pdbx_strand_id
1 'polypeptide(L)'
;MQRVIKVICVAVGVPLLILVGCIAADRIPHSRATPPKIVTDISSCLAWLKKPMGAYRITDGDLVYYRVTGPAGRYVASGPSAYTFDSHGKFVGWTPDRGDLPTPGLHLSPDAKEEKISLDELRQSAQ
;
A
#
# COMPACT_ATOMS: atom_id res chain seq x y z
N MET A 1 48.15 -0.79 -16.66
CA MET A 1 46.94 -1.59 -16.98
C MET A 1 46.15 -2.01 -15.73
N GLN A 2 46.76 -2.67 -14.73
CA GLN A 2 46.06 -3.10 -13.49
C GLN A 2 45.37 -1.98 -12.69
N ARG A 3 45.97 -0.78 -12.58
CA ARG A 3 45.35 0.37 -11.90
C ARG A 3 44.09 0.85 -12.61
N VAL A 4 44.08 0.84 -13.94
CA VAL A 4 42.94 1.27 -14.77
C VAL A 4 41.76 0.30 -14.61
N ILE A 5 42.03 -1.01 -14.61
CA ILE A 5 40.99 -2.04 -14.39
C ILE A 5 40.35 -1.87 -13.00
N LYS A 6 41.15 -1.66 -11.95
CA LYS A 6 40.62 -1.43 -10.59
C LYS A 6 39.73 -0.18 -10.52
N VAL A 7 40.12 0.91 -11.15
CA VAL A 7 39.31 2.14 -11.20
C VAL A 7 38.00 1.91 -11.93
N ILE A 8 38.00 1.20 -13.06
CA ILE A 8 36.77 0.87 -13.80
C ILE A 8 35.85 -0.04 -12.96
N CYS A 9 36.40 -1.08 -12.33
CA CYS A 9 35.62 -1.97 -11.47
C CYS A 9 34.98 -1.22 -10.29
N VAL A 10 35.67 -0.26 -9.67
CA VAL A 10 35.10 0.56 -8.60
C VAL A 10 34.06 1.54 -9.15
N ALA A 11 34.39 2.24 -10.24
CA ALA A 11 33.53 3.25 -10.84
C ALA A 11 32.21 2.68 -11.38
N VAL A 12 32.19 1.41 -11.82
CA VAL A 12 30.97 0.72 -12.27
C VAL A 12 30.35 -0.11 -11.14
N GLY A 13 31.16 -0.80 -10.35
CA GLY A 13 30.70 -1.69 -9.29
C GLY A 13 29.98 -0.96 -8.16
N VAL A 14 30.47 0.22 -7.75
CA VAL A 14 29.83 1.01 -6.68
C VAL A 14 28.43 1.49 -7.10
N PRO A 15 28.23 2.14 -8.27
CA PRO A 15 26.89 2.50 -8.73
C PRO A 15 25.95 1.30 -8.87
N LEU A 16 26.43 0.17 -9.38
CA LEU A 16 25.62 -1.04 -9.49
C LEU A 16 25.16 -1.57 -8.13
N LEU A 17 26.06 -1.60 -7.13
CA LEU A 17 25.70 -2.02 -5.77
C LEU A 17 24.67 -1.07 -5.14
N ILE A 18 24.84 0.24 -5.33
CA ILE A 18 23.87 1.25 -4.86
C ILE A 18 22.51 1.01 -5.54
N LEU A 19 22.49 0.82 -6.86
CA LEU A 19 21.27 0.59 -7.63
C LEU A 19 20.53 -0.66 -7.13
N VAL A 20 21.24 -1.78 -6.96
CA VAL A 20 20.66 -3.02 -6.42
C VAL A 20 20.12 -2.80 -5.01
N GLY A 21 20.85 -2.06 -4.16
CA GLY A 21 20.41 -1.68 -2.83
C GLY A 21 19.10 -0.87 -2.86
N CYS A 22 18.99 0.13 -3.74
CA CYS A 22 17.78 0.93 -3.92
C CYS A 22 16.59 0.07 -4.38
N ILE A 23 16.79 -0.82 -5.35
CA ILE A 23 15.75 -1.72 -5.85
C ILE A 23 15.27 -2.66 -4.73
N ALA A 24 16.19 -3.24 -3.96
CA ALA A 24 15.84 -4.11 -2.84
C ALA A 24 15.09 -3.35 -1.74
N ALA A 25 15.51 -2.12 -1.43
CA ALA A 25 14.89 -1.25 -0.44
C ALA A 25 13.42 -0.94 -0.78
N ASP A 26 13.05 -0.87 -2.06
CA ASP A 26 11.65 -0.69 -2.49
C ASP A 26 10.89 -2.02 -2.65
N ARG A 27 11.54 -3.07 -3.16
CA ARG A 27 10.90 -4.38 -3.40
C ARG A 27 10.43 -5.06 -2.12
N ILE A 28 11.20 -4.97 -1.04
CA ILE A 28 10.88 -5.61 0.23
C ILE A 28 9.59 -5.04 0.86
N PRO A 29 9.46 -3.72 1.11
CA PRO A 29 8.24 -3.16 1.67
C PRO A 29 7.06 -3.33 0.71
N HIS A 30 7.29 -3.19 -0.60
CA HIS A 30 6.24 -3.40 -1.59
C HIS A 30 5.67 -4.81 -1.55
N SER A 31 6.54 -5.83 -1.53
CA SER A 31 6.10 -7.23 -1.44
C SER A 31 5.38 -7.54 -0.13
N ARG A 32 5.75 -6.88 0.98
CA ARG A 32 5.07 -7.08 2.28
C ARG A 32 3.72 -6.37 2.35
N ALA A 33 3.58 -5.23 1.67
CA ALA A 33 2.33 -4.48 1.59
C ALA A 33 1.42 -4.98 0.45
N THR A 34 1.91 -5.82 -0.46
CA THR A 34 1.09 -6.40 -1.52
C THR A 34 0.15 -7.44 -0.90
N PRO A 35 -1.18 -7.27 -1.04
CA PRO A 35 -2.14 -8.23 -0.51
C PRO A 35 -2.00 -9.57 -1.24
N PRO A 36 -1.85 -10.70 -0.52
CA PRO A 36 -1.87 -12.02 -1.14
C PRO A 36 -3.28 -12.34 -1.65
N LYS A 37 -3.38 -13.34 -2.53
CA LYS A 37 -4.66 -13.76 -3.17
C LYS A 37 -5.76 -14.18 -2.18
N ILE A 38 -5.40 -14.47 -0.93
CA ILE A 38 -6.34 -14.82 0.15
C ILE A 38 -7.08 -13.59 0.70
N VAL A 39 -6.62 -12.37 0.43
CA VAL A 39 -7.29 -11.14 0.85
C VAL A 39 -8.40 -10.82 -0.14
N THR A 40 -9.61 -11.24 0.20
CA THR A 40 -10.83 -11.04 -0.62
C THR A 40 -11.84 -10.12 0.04
N ASP A 41 -11.67 -9.83 1.33
CA ASP A 41 -12.59 -9.07 2.15
C ASP A 41 -11.89 -8.41 3.33
N ILE A 42 -12.62 -7.58 4.06
CA ILE A 42 -12.12 -6.85 5.24
C ILE A 42 -11.56 -7.82 6.28
N SER A 43 -12.26 -8.90 6.57
CA SER A 43 -11.88 -9.86 7.63
C SER A 43 -10.55 -10.55 7.31
N SER A 44 -10.40 -11.05 6.09
CA SER A 44 -9.15 -11.65 5.59
C SER A 44 -8.01 -10.63 5.53
N CYS A 45 -8.29 -9.38 5.16
CA CYS A 45 -7.30 -8.30 5.19
C CYS A 45 -6.79 -8.01 6.59
N LEU A 46 -7.68 -7.83 7.57
CA LEU A 46 -7.32 -7.55 8.96
C LEU A 46 -6.53 -8.71 9.57
N ALA A 47 -6.90 -9.96 9.26
CA ALA A 47 -6.18 -11.15 9.69
C ALA A 47 -4.75 -11.21 9.11
N TRP A 48 -4.60 -10.85 7.83
CA TRP A 48 -3.30 -10.83 7.16
C TRP A 48 -2.40 -9.68 7.64
N LEU A 49 -2.92 -8.45 7.74
CA LEU A 49 -2.17 -7.26 8.16
C LEU A 49 -1.69 -7.37 9.61
N LYS A 50 -2.45 -8.06 10.48
CA LYS A 50 -2.23 -8.22 11.93
C LYS A 50 -2.29 -6.94 12.75
N LYS A 51 -1.78 -5.82 12.23
CA LYS A 51 -1.72 -4.49 12.88
C LYS A 51 -2.05 -3.39 11.85
N PRO A 52 -3.34 -3.21 11.52
CA PRO A 52 -3.77 -2.05 10.72
C PRO A 52 -3.43 -0.74 11.45
N MET A 53 -3.04 0.28 10.68
CA MET A 53 -2.70 1.61 11.21
C MET A 53 -3.93 2.52 11.31
N GLY A 54 -4.98 2.21 10.56
CA GLY A 54 -6.22 2.98 10.53
C GLY A 54 -7.30 2.30 9.70
N ALA A 55 -8.53 2.74 9.94
CA ALA A 55 -9.70 2.38 9.16
C ALA A 55 -10.50 3.65 8.87
N TYR A 56 -11.03 3.71 7.66
CA TYR A 56 -11.76 4.87 7.16
C TYR A 56 -12.99 4.41 6.41
N ARG A 57 -14.08 5.15 6.58
CA ARG A 57 -15.24 5.09 5.72
C ARG A 57 -15.14 6.24 4.72
N ILE A 58 -15.32 5.92 3.45
CA ILE A 58 -15.30 6.89 2.36
C ILE A 58 -16.71 6.89 1.76
N THR A 59 -17.33 8.06 1.76
CA THR A 59 -18.66 8.25 1.19
C THR A 59 -18.54 9.17 -0.01
N ASP A 60 -18.95 8.69 -1.17
CA ASP A 60 -18.94 9.43 -2.44
C ASP A 60 -20.34 9.37 -3.07
N GLY A 61 -21.15 10.39 -2.83
CA GLY A 61 -22.59 10.36 -3.12
C GLY A 61 -23.29 9.24 -2.34
N ASP A 62 -23.93 8.32 -3.06
CA ASP A 62 -24.60 7.14 -2.49
C ASP A 62 -23.66 5.92 -2.33
N LEU A 63 -22.41 6.03 -2.78
CA LEU A 63 -21.44 4.94 -2.70
C LEU A 63 -20.67 5.02 -1.38
N VAL A 64 -20.53 3.86 -0.74
CA VAL A 64 -19.72 3.71 0.47
C VAL A 64 -18.59 2.73 0.17
N TYR A 65 -17.37 3.16 0.49
CA TYR A 65 -16.18 2.33 0.48
C TYR A 65 -15.56 2.32 1.87
N TYR A 66 -14.86 1.24 2.16
CA TYR A 66 -14.05 1.12 3.37
C TYR A 66 -12.59 1.05 2.99
N ARG A 67 -11.75 1.71 3.77
CA ARG A 67 -10.30 1.71 3.57
C ARG A 67 -9.60 1.33 4.84
N VAL A 68 -8.75 0.30 4.74
CA VAL A 68 -7.80 -0.07 5.79
C VAL A 68 -6.43 0.46 5.39
N THR A 69 -5.70 1.05 6.33
CA THR A 69 -4.31 1.45 6.11
C THR A 69 -3.32 0.54 6.81
N GLY A 70 -2.19 0.30 6.16
CA GLY A 70 -1.09 -0.50 6.70
C GLY A 70 0.26 0.21 6.52
N PRO A 71 1.37 -0.46 6.89
CA PRO A 71 2.71 0.09 6.67
C PRO A 71 2.93 0.52 5.21
N ALA A 72 3.72 1.56 4.99
CA ALA A 72 4.05 2.03 3.65
C ALA A 72 4.64 0.90 2.78
N GLY A 73 4.18 0.81 1.53
CA GLY A 73 4.63 -0.19 0.56
C GLY A 73 5.83 0.26 -0.27
N ARG A 74 6.46 1.40 0.05
CA ARG A 74 7.64 1.94 -0.65
C ARG A 74 8.56 2.65 0.33
N TYR A 75 9.83 2.79 -0.01
CA TYR A 75 10.83 3.43 0.84
C TYR A 75 10.61 4.96 0.93
N VAL A 76 10.22 5.59 -0.18
CA VAL A 76 9.95 7.03 -0.28
C VAL A 76 8.46 7.35 -0.38
N ALA A 77 7.62 6.61 0.35
CA ALA A 77 6.17 6.83 0.33
C ALA A 77 5.78 8.14 1.04
N SER A 78 4.83 8.87 0.47
CA SER A 78 4.22 10.06 1.09
C SER A 78 3.10 9.70 2.09
N GLY A 79 2.63 8.46 2.08
CA GLY A 79 1.64 7.95 3.02
C GLY A 79 1.70 6.43 3.25
N PRO A 80 0.78 5.90 4.08
CA PRO A 80 0.66 4.46 4.30
C PRO A 80 0.16 3.73 3.04
N SER A 81 0.30 2.40 3.02
CA SER A 81 -0.46 1.59 2.07
C SER A 81 -1.94 1.64 2.41
N ALA A 82 -2.80 1.52 1.39
CA ALA A 82 -4.23 1.53 1.56
C ALA A 82 -4.88 0.37 0.79
N TYR A 83 -5.81 -0.31 1.46
CA TYR A 83 -6.59 -1.43 0.95
C TYR A 83 -8.06 -0.98 0.95
N THR A 84 -8.68 -0.97 -0.21
CA THR A 84 -10.04 -0.46 -0.38
C THR A 84 -11.02 -1.60 -0.63
N PHE A 85 -12.17 -1.50 0.01
CA PHE A 85 -13.27 -2.44 -0.02
C PHE A 85 -14.55 -1.71 -0.39
N ASP A 86 -15.48 -2.41 -1.04
CA ASP A 86 -16.81 -1.88 -1.35
C ASP A 86 -17.71 -1.88 -0.10
N SER A 87 -18.97 -1.45 -0.27
CA SER A 87 -19.98 -1.42 0.78
C SER A 87 -20.35 -2.80 1.34
N HIS A 88 -20.03 -3.88 0.63
CA HIS A 88 -20.22 -5.27 1.06
C HIS A 88 -18.95 -5.87 1.69
N GLY A 89 -17.93 -5.03 1.91
CA GLY A 89 -16.65 -5.43 2.47
C GLY A 89 -15.80 -6.30 1.54
N LYS A 90 -16.09 -6.33 0.22
CA LYS A 90 -15.30 -7.06 -0.77
C LYS A 90 -14.12 -6.23 -1.24
N PHE A 91 -12.98 -6.89 -1.43
CA PHE A 91 -11.75 -6.24 -1.84
C PHE A 91 -11.86 -5.69 -3.28
N VAL A 92 -11.66 -4.39 -3.41
CA VAL A 92 -11.68 -3.67 -4.70
C VAL A 92 -10.26 -3.51 -5.24
N GLY A 93 -9.33 -3.12 -4.37
CA GLY A 93 -7.95 -2.91 -4.76
C GLY A 93 -7.08 -2.35 -3.65
N TRP A 94 -5.81 -2.12 -3.96
CA TRP A 94 -4.86 -1.54 -3.01
C TRP A 94 -3.91 -0.57 -3.70
N THR A 95 -3.29 0.29 -2.90
CA THR A 95 -2.19 1.15 -3.31
C THR A 95 -1.04 1.02 -2.30
N PRO A 96 0.22 0.95 -2.74
CA PRO A 96 1.37 0.88 -1.85
C PRO A 96 1.63 2.21 -1.14
N ASP A 97 1.09 3.30 -1.67
CA ASP A 97 1.25 4.65 -1.13
C ASP A 97 0.00 5.47 -1.45
N ARG A 98 -0.78 5.75 -0.42
CA ARG A 98 -2.00 6.51 -0.55
C ARG A 98 -1.77 8.00 -0.87
N GLY A 99 -0.62 8.57 -0.50
CA GLY A 99 -0.38 10.00 -0.69
C GLY A 99 -0.22 10.38 -2.16
N ASP A 100 0.41 9.51 -2.95
CA ASP A 100 0.71 9.77 -4.36
C ASP A 100 -0.14 8.98 -5.35
N LEU A 101 -0.71 7.84 -4.93
CA LEU A 101 -1.36 6.90 -5.85
C LEU A 101 -2.80 6.58 -5.43
N PRO A 102 -3.79 6.80 -6.30
CA PRO A 102 -5.14 6.31 -6.05
C PRO A 102 -5.17 4.78 -6.05
N THR A 103 -6.18 4.19 -5.42
CA THR A 103 -6.44 2.76 -5.61
C THR A 103 -6.78 2.52 -7.09
N PRO A 104 -6.10 1.57 -7.78
CA PRO A 104 -6.38 1.29 -9.18
C PRO A 104 -7.85 0.96 -9.42
N GLY A 105 -8.46 1.56 -10.44
CA GLY A 105 -9.87 1.36 -10.79
C GLY A 105 -10.88 2.07 -9.87
N LEU A 106 -10.42 2.79 -8.83
CA LEU A 106 -11.27 3.60 -7.96
C LEU A 106 -11.04 5.08 -8.25
N HIS A 107 -12.08 5.74 -8.74
CA HIS A 107 -12.12 7.18 -8.88
C HIS A 107 -13.14 7.74 -7.90
N LEU A 108 -12.65 8.55 -6.96
CA LEU A 108 -13.48 9.25 -5.98
C LEU A 108 -13.66 10.69 -6.44
N SER A 109 -14.86 11.23 -6.25
CA SER A 109 -15.11 12.65 -6.50
C SER A 109 -14.30 13.54 -5.54
N PRO A 110 -14.02 14.79 -5.91
CA PRO A 110 -13.38 15.76 -5.01
C PRO A 110 -14.18 16.01 -3.72
N ASP A 111 -15.50 15.78 -3.75
CA ASP A 111 -16.41 15.97 -2.63
C ASP A 111 -16.55 14.72 -1.74
N ALA A 112 -15.86 13.63 -2.09
CA ALA A 112 -15.87 12.40 -1.33
C ALA A 112 -15.39 12.67 0.11
N LYS A 113 -16.23 12.29 1.07
CA LYS A 113 -15.94 12.46 2.49
C LYS A 113 -15.22 11.25 3.01
N GLU A 114 -14.14 11.47 3.73
CA GLU A 114 -13.46 10.42 4.46
C GLU A 114 -13.54 10.67 5.96
N GLU A 115 -14.01 9.64 6.67
CA GLU A 115 -14.18 9.65 8.11
C GLU A 115 -13.40 8.50 8.70
N LYS A 116 -12.59 8.80 9.72
CA LYS A 116 -11.89 7.76 10.46
C LYS A 116 -12.90 7.00 11.33
N ILE A 117 -12.92 5.69 11.22
CA ILE A 117 -13.79 4.80 11.98
C ILE A 117 -12.96 3.87 12.86
N SER A 118 -13.60 3.26 13.86
CA SER A 118 -12.96 2.22 14.66
C SER A 118 -12.84 0.90 13.88
N LEU A 119 -11.91 0.04 14.31
CA LEU A 119 -11.80 -1.30 13.71
C LEU A 119 -13.01 -2.19 14.02
N ASP A 120 -13.71 -1.92 15.12
CA ASP A 120 -14.90 -2.69 15.50
C ASP A 120 -16.11 -2.28 14.66
N GLU A 121 -16.27 -0.98 14.39
CA GLU A 121 -17.26 -0.48 13.42
C GLU A 121 -17.00 -1.07 12.01
N LEU A 122 -15.73 -1.10 11.58
CA LEU A 122 -15.35 -1.68 10.30
C LEU A 122 -15.68 -3.18 10.20
N ARG A 123 -15.57 -3.92 11.31
CA ARG A 123 -15.93 -5.35 11.35
C ARG A 123 -17.44 -5.55 11.27
N GLN A 124 -18.20 -4.68 11.92
CA GLN A 124 -19.66 -4.72 11.88
C GLN A 124 -20.21 -4.38 10.50
N SER A 125 -19.55 -3.48 9.75
CA SER A 125 -19.96 -3.16 8.37
C SER A 125 -19.67 -4.25 7.34
N ALA A 126 -18.95 -5.31 7.73
CA ALA A 126 -18.60 -6.44 6.86
C ALA A 126 -19.46 -7.69 7.11
N GLN A 127 -20.43 -7.62 8.03
CA GLN A 127 -21.42 -8.67 8.32
C GLN A 127 -22.70 -8.44 7.53
#